data_AF-A0A1H0U790-F1
#
_entry.id   AF-A0A1H0U790-F1
#
_cell.length_a   1.000
_cell.length_b   1.000
_cell.length_c   1.000
_cell.angle_alpha   90.00
_cell.angle_beta   90.00
_cell.angle_gamma   90.00
#
_symmetry.space_group_name_H-M   'P 1'
#
loop_
_entity.id
_entity.type
_entity.pdbx_description
1 polymer ?
#
loop_
_entity_poly.entity_id
_entity_poly.type
_entity_poly.pdbx_seq_one_letter_code
_entity_poly.pdbx_strand_id
1 'polypeptide(L)'
;MNINERVILLKQLQVISRNNYEALNSIINLIENSFNIDLSKENGEMFITHLSAVFSRDEKGEEINSLDESLLEEIYTNEYYNKAEAILKDIKEKVNYKIKKAEDSFIILHLCTLLGAVK
;
A
#
# COMPACT_ATOMS: atom_id res chain seq x y z
N MET A 1 18.75 4.02 -2.12
CA MET A 1 17.99 3.49 -3.28
C MET A 1 16.61 4.08 -3.16
N ASN A 2 16.10 4.78 -4.17
CA ASN A 2 14.74 5.33 -4.11
C ASN A 2 13.69 4.23 -4.38
N ILE A 3 12.42 4.54 -4.13
CA ILE A 3 11.34 3.56 -4.19
C ILE A 3 11.14 2.96 -5.59
N ASN A 4 11.35 3.78 -6.62
CA ASN A 4 11.26 3.37 -8.02
C ASN A 4 12.37 2.38 -8.38
N GLU A 5 13.61 2.65 -7.96
CA GLU A 5 14.74 1.73 -8.11
C GLU A 5 14.49 0.40 -7.39
N ARG A 6 13.88 0.45 -6.19
CA ARG A 6 13.51 -0.75 -5.43
C ARG A 6 12.52 -1.62 -6.18
N VAL A 7 11.44 -1.03 -6.70
CA VAL A 7 10.39 -1.77 -7.43
C VAL A 7 10.95 -2.36 -8.73
N ILE A 8 11.83 -1.65 -9.42
CA ILE A 8 12.58 -2.18 -10.58
C ILE A 8 13.43 -3.39 -10.17
N LEU A 9 14.18 -3.29 -9.08
CA LEU A 9 15.04 -4.39 -8.60
C LEU A 9 14.21 -5.62 -8.22
N LEU A 10 13.09 -5.46 -7.50
CA LEU A 10 12.19 -6.55 -7.15
C LEU A 10 11.66 -7.26 -8.40
N LYS A 11 11.38 -6.50 -9.47
CA LYS A 11 10.94 -7.06 -10.75
C LYS A 11 12.07 -7.80 -11.47
N GLN A 12 13.28 -7.24 -11.49
CA GLN A 12 14.46 -7.86 -12.13
C GLN A 12 14.86 -9.17 -11.45
N LEU A 13 14.77 -9.22 -10.11
CA LEU A 13 15.03 -10.41 -9.30
C LEU A 13 13.86 -11.41 -9.31
N GLN A 14 12.80 -11.15 -10.08
CA GLN A 14 11.58 -11.97 -10.16
C GLN A 14 10.88 -12.20 -8.81
N VAL A 15 11.11 -11.32 -7.82
CA VAL A 15 10.41 -11.33 -6.54
C VAL A 15 8.95 -10.94 -6.73
N ILE A 16 8.68 -10.05 -7.70
CA ILE A 16 7.33 -9.65 -8.10
C ILE A 16 7.06 -9.95 -9.57
N SER A 17 5.80 -10.28 -9.88
CA SER A 17 5.35 -10.50 -11.25
C SER A 17 5.34 -9.20 -12.07
N ARG A 18 5.06 -9.31 -13.37
CA ARG A 18 4.89 -8.12 -14.23
C ARG A 18 3.63 -7.34 -13.82
N ASN A 19 2.56 -8.05 -13.49
CA ASN A 19 1.29 -7.44 -13.08
C ASN A 19 1.46 -6.68 -11.77
N ASN A 20 2.16 -7.25 -10.79
CA ASN A 20 2.44 -6.59 -9.52
C ASN A 20 3.31 -5.35 -9.71
N TYR A 21 4.31 -5.42 -10.59
CA TYR A 21 5.13 -4.26 -10.94
C TYR A 21 4.31 -3.11 -11.55
N GLU A 22 3.42 -3.40 -12.51
CA GLU A 22 2.54 -2.41 -13.13
C GLU A 22 1.54 -1.82 -12.13
N ALA A 23 0.98 -2.64 -11.24
CA ALA A 23 0.09 -2.20 -10.16
C ALA A 23 0.82 -1.30 -9.15
N LEU A 24 2.02 -1.69 -8.70
CA LEU A 24 2.83 -0.89 -7.77
C LEU A 24 3.19 0.48 -8.35
N ASN A 25 3.64 0.53 -9.61
CA ASN A 25 3.96 1.81 -10.26
C ASN A 25 2.71 2.69 -10.41
N SER A 26 1.56 2.10 -10.70
CA SER A 26 0.29 2.84 -10.77
C SER A 26 -0.08 3.46 -9.41
N ILE A 27 0.12 2.71 -8.32
CA ILE A 27 -0.11 3.21 -6.95
C ILE A 27 0.89 4.30 -6.57
N ILE A 28 2.19 4.09 -6.83
CA ILE A 28 3.23 5.09 -6.56
C ILE A 28 2.89 6.40 -7.26
N ASN A 29 2.58 6.33 -8.57
CA ASN A 29 2.19 7.50 -9.34
C ASN A 29 0.92 8.17 -8.80
N LEU A 30 -0.08 7.40 -8.38
CA LEU A 30 -1.30 7.95 -7.78
C LEU A 30 -1.00 8.69 -6.48
N ILE A 31 -0.21 8.10 -5.60
CA ILE A 31 0.14 8.67 -4.29
C ILE A 31 0.98 9.94 -4.42
N GLU A 32 2.03 9.90 -5.24
CA GLU A 32 2.92 11.04 -5.43
C GLU A 32 2.22 12.18 -6.18
N ASN A 33 1.47 11.89 -7.25
CA ASN A 33 0.94 12.95 -8.11
C ASN A 33 -0.47 13.41 -7.75
N SER A 34 -1.35 12.52 -7.27
CA SER A 34 -2.74 12.90 -6.94
C SER A 34 -2.90 13.30 -5.48
N PHE A 35 -2.14 12.67 -4.57
CA PHE A 35 -2.22 12.95 -3.14
C PHE A 35 -1.07 13.81 -2.61
N ASN A 36 -0.04 14.08 -3.43
CA ASN A 36 1.15 14.86 -3.10
C ASN A 36 1.84 14.34 -1.82
N ILE A 37 1.96 13.01 -1.72
CA ILE A 37 2.60 12.33 -0.60
C ILE A 37 3.98 11.87 -1.05
N ASP A 38 4.99 12.27 -0.30
CA ASP A 38 6.38 11.88 -0.53
C ASP A 38 6.65 10.45 -0.03
N LEU A 39 6.90 9.54 -0.97
CA LEU A 39 7.23 8.14 -0.70
C LEU A 39 8.73 7.89 -0.50
N SER A 40 9.59 8.92 -0.55
CA SER A 40 11.04 8.76 -0.40
C SER A 40 11.49 8.48 1.05
N LYS A 41 10.59 8.64 2.03
CA LYS A 41 10.84 8.35 3.44
C LYS A 41 10.67 6.86 3.77
N GLU A 42 11.20 6.44 4.92
CA GLU A 42 11.10 5.05 5.42
C GLU A 42 9.65 4.50 5.42
N ASN A 43 8.68 5.33 5.78
CA ASN A 43 7.27 4.91 5.78
C ASN A 43 6.73 4.62 4.36
N GLY A 44 7.27 5.30 3.34
CA GLY A 44 6.97 4.99 1.94
C GLY A 44 7.52 3.62 1.54
N GLU A 45 8.77 3.31 1.93
CA GLU A 45 9.37 1.99 1.69
C GLU A 45 8.57 0.86 2.36
N MET A 46 8.10 1.09 3.59
CA MET A 46 7.26 0.16 4.33
C MET A 46 5.93 -0.07 3.62
N PHE A 47 5.26 1.00 3.19
CA PHE A 47 4.00 0.94 2.46
C PHE A 47 4.11 0.12 1.16
N ILE A 48 5.14 0.37 0.34
CA ILE A 48 5.36 -0.36 -0.91
C ILE A 48 5.75 -1.82 -0.66
N THR A 49 6.52 -2.08 0.40
CA THR A 49 6.83 -3.46 0.80
C THR A 49 5.56 -4.22 1.20
N HIS A 50 4.65 -3.59 1.94
CA HIS A 50 3.36 -4.19 2.29
C HIS A 50 2.50 -4.47 1.06
N LEU A 51 2.36 -3.50 0.14
CA LEU A 51 1.61 -3.71 -1.10
C LEU A 51 2.18 -4.82 -1.98
N SER A 52 3.51 -4.95 -2.02
CA SER A 52 4.16 -6.07 -2.71
C SER A 52 3.76 -7.41 -2.11
N ALA A 53 3.62 -7.48 -0.79
CA ALA A 53 3.15 -8.68 -0.09
C ALA A 53 1.66 -8.95 -0.32
N VAL A 54 0.81 -7.92 -0.37
CA VAL A 54 -0.62 -8.02 -0.74
C VAL A 54 -0.75 -8.68 -2.11
N PHE A 55 -0.03 -8.18 -3.11
CA PHE A 55 -0.10 -8.71 -4.47
C PHE A 55 0.48 -10.12 -4.57
N SER A 56 1.59 -10.40 -3.86
CA SER A 56 2.14 -11.75 -3.83
C SER A 56 1.19 -12.76 -3.19
N ARG A 57 0.49 -12.40 -2.10
CA ARG A 57 -0.48 -13.30 -1.46
C ARG A 57 -1.62 -13.62 -2.41
N ASP A 58 -2.16 -12.61 -3.06
CA ASP A 58 -3.28 -12.76 -3.96
C ASP A 58 -2.94 -13.61 -5.20
N GLU A 59 -1.76 -13.42 -5.82
CA GLU A 59 -1.27 -14.29 -6.90
C GLU A 59 -1.11 -15.75 -6.48
N LYS A 60 -0.75 -16.00 -5.21
CA LYS A 60 -0.60 -17.34 -4.65
C LYS A 60 -1.91 -17.93 -4.10
N GLY A 61 -3.00 -17.16 -4.08
CA GLY A 61 -4.24 -17.57 -3.46
C GLY A 61 -4.17 -17.69 -1.93
N GLU A 62 -3.18 -17.03 -1.30
CA GLU A 62 -3.02 -17.01 0.16
C GLU A 62 -4.11 -16.13 0.80
N GLU A 63 -4.51 -16.52 2.01
CA GLU A 63 -5.43 -15.77 2.86
C GLU A 63 -4.66 -15.11 4.00
N ILE A 64 -5.21 -14.01 4.52
CA ILE A 64 -4.67 -13.31 5.68
C ILE A 64 -5.77 -13.17 6.73
N ASN A 65 -5.38 -13.37 7.99
CA ASN A 65 -6.26 -13.13 9.12
C ASN A 65 -6.49 -11.63 9.29
N SER A 66 -7.65 -11.26 9.80
CA SER A 66 -7.93 -9.89 10.20
C SER A 66 -6.98 -9.43 11.30
N LEU A 67 -6.76 -8.11 11.37
CA LEU A 67 -6.16 -7.47 12.53
C LEU A 67 -6.97 -7.77 13.80
N ASP A 68 -6.30 -7.75 14.95
CA ASP A 68 -6.98 -7.81 16.23
C ASP A 68 -7.81 -6.53 16.48
N GLU A 69 -8.73 -6.64 17.42
CA GLU A 69 -9.68 -5.56 17.74
C GLU A 69 -8.97 -4.30 18.25
N SER A 70 -7.89 -4.45 19.03
CA SER A 70 -7.14 -3.30 19.54
C SER A 70 -6.46 -2.48 18.44
N LEU A 71 -5.89 -3.13 17.44
CA LEU A 71 -5.30 -2.46 16.28
C LEU A 71 -6.36 -1.82 15.39
N LEU A 72 -7.52 -2.45 15.23
CA LEU A 72 -8.64 -1.86 14.49
C LEU A 72 -9.15 -0.58 15.16
N GLU A 73 -9.26 -0.57 16.49
CA GLU A 73 -9.66 0.62 17.24
C GLU A 73 -8.64 1.76 17.08
N GLU A 74 -7.35 1.46 17.12
CA GLU A 74 -6.28 2.44 16.86
C GLU A 74 -6.40 3.02 15.44
N ILE A 75 -6.69 2.18 14.44
CA ILE A 75 -6.89 2.63 13.06
C ILE A 75 -8.10 3.56 12.96
N TYR A 76 -9.25 3.20 13.53
CA TYR A 76 -10.48 3.98 13.41
C TYR A 76 -10.44 5.31 14.16
N THR A 77 -9.62 5.39 15.21
CA THR A 77 -9.42 6.62 16.00
C THR A 77 -8.28 7.49 15.49
N ASN A 78 -7.51 7.01 14.50
CA ASN A 78 -6.42 7.77 13.90
C ASN A 78 -6.94 9.01 13.15
N GLU A 79 -6.31 10.16 13.38
CA GLU A 79 -6.70 11.44 12.75
C GLU A 79 -6.66 11.40 11.20
N TYR A 80 -5.84 10.52 10.62
CA TYR A 80 -5.69 10.35 9.18
C TYR A 80 -6.62 9.27 8.58
N TYR A 81 -7.43 8.58 9.38
CA TYR A 81 -8.27 7.47 8.93
C TYR A 81 -9.11 7.81 7.70
N ASN A 82 -9.86 8.91 7.74
CA ASN A 82 -10.72 9.32 6.64
C ASN A 82 -9.94 9.59 5.34
N LYS A 83 -8.73 10.16 5.46
CA LYS A 83 -7.85 10.41 4.31
C LYS A 83 -7.26 9.11 3.77
N ALA A 84 -6.84 8.20 4.64
CA ALA A 84 -6.36 6.88 4.27
C ALA A 84 -7.44 6.04 3.58
N GLU A 85 -8.68 6.06 4.07
CA GLU A 85 -9.82 5.39 3.45
C GLU A 85 -10.10 5.94 2.04
N ALA A 86 -10.07 7.27 1.86
CA ALA A 86 -10.23 7.90 0.56
C ALA A 86 -9.12 7.50 -0.43
N ILE A 87 -7.86 7.43 0.03
CA ILE A 87 -6.74 6.97 -0.80
C ILE A 87 -6.91 5.49 -1.18
N LEU A 88 -7.29 4.62 -0.24
CA LEU A 88 -7.53 3.20 -0.54
C LEU A 88 -8.67 3.03 -1.58
N LYS A 89 -9.74 3.82 -1.45
CA LYS A 89 -10.83 3.82 -2.42
C LYS A 89 -10.32 4.18 -3.81
N ASP A 90 -9.57 5.27 -3.94
CA ASP A 90 -8.98 5.71 -5.21
C ASP A 90 -8.01 4.66 -5.79
N ILE A 91 -7.21 4.00 -4.94
CA ILE A 91 -6.33 2.90 -5.36
C ILE A 91 -7.17 1.79 -5.99
N LYS A 92 -8.25 1.34 -5.32
CA LYS A 92 -9.12 0.28 -5.82
C LYS A 92 -9.88 0.64 -7.11
N GLU A 93 -10.21 1.91 -7.29
CA GLU A 93 -10.94 2.40 -8.47
C GLU A 93 -10.01 2.63 -9.68
N LYS A 94 -8.79 3.14 -9.44
CA LYS A 94 -7.89 3.60 -10.51
C LYS A 94 -6.85 2.57 -10.91
N VAL A 95 -6.52 1.63 -10.03
CA VAL A 95 -5.54 0.58 -10.30
C VAL A 95 -6.27 -0.64 -10.83
N ASN A 96 -5.77 -1.19 -11.93
CA ASN A 96 -6.32 -2.40 -12.55
C ASN A 96 -5.93 -3.66 -11.75
N TYR A 97 -6.22 -3.67 -10.45
CA TYR A 97 -5.91 -4.74 -9.52
C TYR A 97 -6.99 -4.85 -8.44
N LYS A 98 -7.52 -6.05 -8.22
CA LYS A 98 -8.56 -6.29 -7.22
C LYS A 98 -7.94 -6.58 -5.85
N ILE A 99 -7.92 -5.58 -4.99
CA ILE A 99 -7.50 -5.75 -3.59
C ILE A 99 -8.61 -6.42 -2.80
N LYS A 100 -8.29 -7.54 -2.14
CA LYS A 100 -9.20 -8.28 -1.25
C LYS A 100 -9.55 -7.43 -0.02
N LYS A 101 -10.81 -7.48 0.42
CA LYS A 101 -11.30 -6.72 1.59
C LYS A 101 -10.51 -7.01 2.87
N ALA A 102 -9.99 -8.23 3.03
CA ALA A 102 -9.18 -8.62 4.18
C ALA A 102 -7.88 -7.80 4.33
N GLU A 103 -7.42 -7.17 3.25
CA GLU A 103 -6.20 -6.35 3.22
C GLU A 103 -6.48 -4.87 3.55
N ASP A 104 -7.76 -4.45 3.56
CA ASP A 104 -8.13 -3.04 3.67
C ASP A 104 -7.58 -2.39 4.94
N SER A 105 -7.79 -3.03 6.09
CA SER A 105 -7.34 -2.49 7.38
C SER A 105 -5.82 -2.39 7.47
N PHE A 106 -5.08 -3.33 6.86
CA PHE A 106 -3.62 -3.27 6.82
C PHE A 106 -3.12 -2.14 5.91
N ILE A 107 -3.75 -1.95 4.75
CA ILE A 107 -3.39 -0.86 3.84
C ILE A 107 -3.71 0.49 4.48
N ILE A 108 -4.87 0.61 5.14
CA ILE A 108 -5.26 1.83 5.89
C ILE A 108 -4.24 2.11 7.00
N LEU A 109 -3.81 1.10 7.76
CA LEU A 109 -2.78 1.25 8.79
C LEU A 109 -1.51 1.89 8.21
N HIS A 110 -0.95 1.32 7.14
CA HIS A 110 0.26 1.86 6.54
C HIS A 110 0.05 3.25 5.91
N LEU A 111 -1.13 3.54 5.37
CA LEU A 111 -1.47 4.89 4.89
C LEU A 111 -1.54 5.90 6.04
N CYS A 112 -2.13 5.55 7.18
CA CYS A 112 -2.13 6.38 8.38
C CYS A 112 -0.70 6.66 8.86
N THR A 113 0.17 5.65 8.91
CA THR A 113 1.59 5.80 9.24
C THR A 113 2.33 6.70 8.26
N LEU A 114 2.04 6.57 6.97
CA LEU A 114 2.62 7.39 5.91
C LEU A 114 2.19 8.85 6.03
N LEU A 115 0.91 9.10 6.28
CA LEU A 115 0.32 10.44 6.41
C LEU A 115 0.80 11.16 7.69
N GLY A 116 0.92 10.44 8.81
CA GLY A 116 1.36 11.01 10.08
C GLY A 116 2.85 11.36 10.17
N ALA A 117 3.68 10.87 9.24
CA ALA A 117 5.11 11.19 9.16
C ALA A 117 5.45 12.43 8.32
N VAL A 118 4.43 13.15 7.86
CA VAL A 118 4.57 14.47 7.26
C VAL A 118 4.43 15.51 8.36
N LYS A 119 5.51 15.76 9.11
CA LYS A 119 5.72 16.98 9.90
C LYS A 119 6.92 17.73 9.36
#